data_AF-A0A0M1IJW8-F1
#
_entry.id   AF-A0A0M1IJW8-F1
#
_cell.length_a   1.000
_cell.length_b   1.000
_cell.length_c   1.000
_cell.angle_alpha   90.00
_cell.angle_beta   90.00
_cell.angle_gamma   90.00
#
_symmetry.space_group_name_H-M   'P 1'
#
loop_
_entity.id
_entity.type
_entity.pdbx_description
1 polymer ?
#
loop_
_entity_poly.entity_id
_entity_poly.type
_entity_poly.pdbx_seq_one_letter_code
_entity_poly.pdbx_strand_id
1 'polypeptide(L)'
;MKVVAFERQQQGTGASRRLRNAGKTTGIVYGGEAAPQKIELDHNALWHALKKEAFHSSILDLEVAGQSQQVLLRDVQYHPFKQLVLHVDFQRVDAKKKLHTKAPLHFLNAEVSPAVKLSSAIVSHVATEIEIECLPADLPEFLEVDLSKIEAGQSLHAKDIALPKGVALVAHVDAENPVIASATVPAGAVSDAAEGETPAA
;
A
#
# COMPACT_ATOMS: atom_id res chain seq x y z
N MET A 1 0.21 16.72 -1.91
CA MET A 1 1.67 16.86 -2.15
C MET A 1 1.90 17.31 -3.59
N LYS A 2 2.87 18.18 -3.90
CA LYS A 2 3.05 18.72 -5.25
C LYS A 2 4.06 17.92 -6.08
N VAL A 3 3.68 17.51 -7.29
CA VAL A 3 4.54 16.81 -8.25
C VAL A 3 4.59 17.64 -9.53
N VAL A 4 5.80 17.96 -10.01
CA VAL A 4 5.99 18.72 -11.26
C VAL A 4 6.29 17.76 -12.38
N ALA A 5 5.51 17.85 -13.46
CA ALA A 5 5.66 17.03 -14.66
C ALA A 5 5.69 17.90 -15.92
N PHE A 6 6.36 17.39 -16.95
CA PHE A 6 6.44 18.04 -18.25
C PHE A 6 5.73 17.20 -19.29
N GLU A 7 5.18 17.86 -20.31
CA GLU A 7 4.54 17.16 -21.41
C GLU A 7 5.57 16.46 -22.29
N ARG A 8 5.25 15.21 -22.67
CA ARG A 8 6.11 14.39 -23.50
C ARG A 8 5.55 14.29 -24.93
N GLN A 9 6.33 14.75 -25.92
CA GLN A 9 5.94 14.65 -27.34
C GLN A 9 6.38 13.33 -28.02
N GLN A 10 7.56 12.80 -27.68
CA GLN A 10 8.13 11.64 -28.40
C GLN A 10 7.67 10.30 -27.81
N GLN A 11 6.95 9.49 -28.58
CA GLN A 11 6.55 8.13 -28.20
C GLN A 11 7.55 7.08 -28.70
N GLY A 12 7.63 5.95 -27.99
CA GLY A 12 8.37 4.76 -28.44
C GLY A 12 9.42 4.27 -27.44
N THR A 13 9.91 3.05 -27.67
CA THR A 13 10.88 2.36 -26.80
C THR A 13 12.22 3.10 -26.73
N GLY A 14 12.71 3.61 -27.87
CA GLY A 14 13.97 4.35 -27.96
C GLY A 14 13.92 5.69 -27.21
N ALA A 15 12.84 6.46 -27.37
CA ALA A 15 12.64 7.73 -26.67
C ALA A 15 12.54 7.52 -25.14
N SER A 16 11.74 6.55 -24.70
CA SER A 16 11.63 6.23 -23.26
C SER A 16 12.97 5.78 -22.66
N ARG A 17 13.78 5.03 -23.40
CA ARG A 17 15.11 4.59 -22.93
C ARG A 17 16.07 5.76 -22.78
N ARG A 18 16.06 6.72 -23.73
CA ARG A 18 16.89 7.94 -23.64
C ARG A 18 16.50 8.80 -22.43
N LEU A 19 15.20 8.98 -22.18
CA LEU A 19 14.70 9.73 -21.02
C LEU A 19 15.14 9.10 -19.69
N ARG A 20 15.02 7.77 -19.56
CA ARG A 20 15.49 7.07 -18.35
C ARG A 20 17.00 7.16 -18.15
N ASN A 21 17.77 7.11 -19.24
CA ASN A 21 19.22 7.33 -19.16
C ASN A 21 19.58 8.77 -18.77
N ALA A 22 18.72 9.73 -19.11
CA ALA A 22 18.87 11.14 -18.73
C ALA A 22 18.32 11.46 -17.32
N GLY A 23 17.93 10.45 -16.54
CA GLY A 23 17.39 10.65 -15.19
C GLY A 23 15.94 11.12 -15.14
N LYS A 24 15.17 10.95 -16.22
CA LYS A 24 13.72 11.23 -16.24
C LYS A 24 12.90 9.95 -16.24
N THR A 25 11.80 9.94 -15.50
CA THR A 25 10.83 8.85 -15.50
C THR A 25 9.66 9.18 -16.43
N THR A 26 9.22 8.19 -17.19
CA THR A 26 8.05 8.32 -18.05
C THR A 26 6.79 7.99 -17.27
N GLY A 27 5.69 8.69 -17.56
CA GLY A 27 4.40 8.35 -17.00
C GLY A 27 3.23 8.79 -17.86
N ILE A 28 2.03 8.50 -17.36
CA ILE A 28 0.77 8.84 -18.00
C ILE A 28 -0.20 9.39 -16.97
N VAL A 29 -0.99 10.37 -17.38
CA VAL A 29 -2.14 10.87 -16.63
C VAL A 29 -3.38 10.53 -17.42
N TYR A 30 -4.31 9.78 -16.83
CA TYR A 30 -5.56 9.39 -17.47
C TYR A 30 -6.73 9.49 -16.50
N GLY A 31 -7.93 9.23 -16.99
CA GLY A 31 -9.16 9.33 -16.20
C GLY A 31 -9.85 10.69 -16.34
N GLY A 32 -11.07 10.77 -15.79
CA GLY A 32 -12.00 11.86 -16.05
C GLY A 32 -12.53 11.82 -17.49
N GLU A 33 -12.90 13.00 -18.00
CA GLU A 33 -13.42 13.20 -19.36
C GLU A 33 -12.33 13.60 -20.37
N ALA A 34 -11.14 13.95 -19.88
CA ALA A 34 -10.03 14.43 -20.71
C ALA A 34 -9.19 13.27 -21.28
N ALA A 35 -8.60 13.51 -22.45
CA ALA A 35 -7.70 12.55 -23.09
C ALA A 35 -6.49 12.20 -22.19
N PRO A 36 -5.95 10.96 -22.30
CA PRO A 36 -4.73 10.59 -21.61
C PRO A 36 -3.55 11.45 -22.05
N GLN A 37 -2.83 12.03 -21.09
CA GLN A 37 -1.67 12.88 -21.34
C GLN A 37 -0.40 12.15 -20.97
N LYS A 38 0.59 12.19 -21.87
CA LYS A 38 1.91 11.59 -21.64
C LYS A 38 2.78 12.61 -20.93
N ILE A 39 3.35 12.19 -19.81
CA ILE A 39 4.17 13.05 -18.98
C ILE A 39 5.58 12.49 -18.80
N GLU A 40 6.50 13.38 -18.52
CA GLU A 40 7.83 13.06 -18.02
C GLU A 40 8.05 13.76 -16.67
N LEU A 41 8.73 13.07 -15.77
CA LEU A 41 8.97 13.49 -14.39
C LEU A 41 10.47 13.39 -14.10
N ASP A 42 10.95 14.19 -13.16
CA ASP A 42 12.29 13.97 -12.61
C ASP A 42 12.31 12.68 -11.79
N HIS A 43 13.24 11.78 -12.11
CA HIS A 43 13.32 10.48 -11.46
C HIS A 43 13.68 10.61 -9.98
N ASN A 44 14.59 11.53 -9.63
CA ASN A 44 15.08 11.64 -8.26
C ASN A 44 14.00 12.16 -7.31
N ALA A 45 13.33 13.26 -7.69
CA ALA A 45 12.20 13.79 -6.94
C ALA A 45 11.08 12.73 -6.75
N LEU A 46 10.76 12.02 -7.82
CA LEU A 46 9.76 10.96 -7.80
C LEU A 46 10.18 9.78 -6.91
N TRP A 47 11.43 9.33 -6.98
CA TRP A 47 11.95 8.23 -6.17
C TRP A 47 11.86 8.50 -4.67
N HIS A 48 12.19 9.73 -4.25
CA HIS A 48 12.05 10.13 -2.86
C HIS A 48 10.60 10.29 -2.42
N ALA A 49 9.71 10.72 -3.31
CA ALA A 49 8.28 10.79 -3.04
C ALA A 49 7.67 9.40 -2.87
N LEU A 50 8.00 8.46 -3.77
CA LEU A 50 7.52 7.07 -3.77
C LEU A 50 7.93 6.25 -2.53
N LYS A 51 9.02 6.64 -1.86
CA LYS A 51 9.43 6.03 -0.59
C LYS A 51 8.53 6.37 0.58
N LYS A 52 7.72 7.42 0.47
CA LYS A 52 6.75 7.80 1.50
C LYS A 52 5.48 7.01 1.25
N GLU A 53 5.05 6.23 2.23
CA GLU A 53 3.86 5.39 2.12
C GLU A 53 2.61 6.22 1.81
N ALA A 54 2.48 7.39 2.46
CA ALA A 54 1.42 8.36 2.19
C ALA A 54 1.36 8.81 0.72
N PHE A 55 2.42 8.65 -0.08
CA PHE A 55 2.40 9.02 -1.49
C PHE A 55 1.55 8.05 -2.35
N HIS A 56 1.39 6.80 -1.91
CA HIS A 56 0.54 5.80 -2.60
C HIS A 56 -0.93 5.97 -2.29
N SER A 57 -1.22 6.45 -1.08
CA SER A 57 -2.56 6.64 -0.53
C SER A 57 -2.88 8.13 -0.31
N SER A 58 -2.43 9.04 -1.17
CA SER A 58 -2.83 10.44 -1.08
C SER A 58 -3.17 11.05 -2.43
N ILE A 59 -4.00 12.08 -2.39
CA ILE A 59 -4.29 12.93 -3.55
C ILE A 59 -3.10 13.88 -3.76
N LEU A 60 -2.58 13.85 -4.97
CA LEU A 60 -1.41 14.59 -5.40
C LEU A 60 -1.86 15.73 -6.31
N ASP A 61 -1.21 16.88 -6.15
CA ASP A 61 -1.36 18.00 -7.06
C ASP A 61 -0.27 17.89 -8.12
N LEU A 62 -0.66 17.43 -9.31
CA LEU A 62 0.23 17.33 -10.45
C LEU A 62 0.20 18.64 -11.25
N GLU A 63 1.35 19.28 -11.39
CA GLU A 63 1.50 20.43 -12.27
C GLU A 63 2.07 19.98 -13.62
N VAL A 64 1.29 20.14 -14.68
CA VAL A 64 1.70 19.86 -16.06
C VAL A 64 1.61 21.16 -16.86
N ALA A 65 2.76 21.64 -17.35
CA ALA A 65 2.83 22.86 -18.19
C ALA A 65 2.09 24.08 -17.59
N GLY A 66 2.16 24.25 -16.25
CA GLY A 66 1.53 25.36 -15.53
C GLY A 66 0.05 25.14 -15.16
N GLN A 67 -0.55 23.99 -15.52
CA GLN A 67 -1.88 23.60 -15.07
C GLN A 67 -1.79 22.60 -13.93
N SER A 68 -2.47 22.88 -12.81
CA SER A 68 -2.56 21.96 -11.68
C SER A 68 -3.80 21.08 -11.79
N GLN A 69 -3.62 19.77 -11.60
CA GLN A 69 -4.69 18.77 -11.63
C GLN A 69 -4.54 17.84 -10.42
N GLN A 70 -5.66 17.44 -9.81
CA GLN A 70 -5.67 16.46 -8.74
C GLN A 70 -5.61 15.04 -9.32
N VAL A 71 -4.61 14.29 -8.89
CA VAL A 71 -4.37 12.92 -9.35
C VAL A 71 -4.07 11.98 -8.20
N LEU A 72 -4.40 10.72 -8.36
CA LEU A 72 -4.02 9.62 -7.50
C LEU A 72 -2.98 8.76 -8.21
N LEU A 73 -1.98 8.30 -7.47
CA LEU A 73 -1.02 7.32 -7.96
C LEU A 73 -1.72 5.96 -8.08
N ARG A 74 -1.78 5.39 -9.29
CA ARG A 74 -2.47 4.12 -9.52
C ARG A 74 -1.53 2.93 -9.61
N ASP A 75 -0.45 3.08 -10.36
CA ASP A 75 0.53 2.02 -10.55
C ASP A 75 1.93 2.60 -10.75
N VAL A 76 2.93 1.84 -10.28
CA VAL A 76 4.33 2.18 -10.39
C VAL A 76 5.12 0.95 -10.77
N GLN A 77 5.80 1.06 -11.91
CA GLN A 77 6.65 -0.02 -12.40
C GLN A 77 8.09 0.26 -12.00
N TYR A 78 8.63 -0.60 -11.15
CA TYR A 78 10.02 -0.57 -10.74
C TYR A 78 10.87 -1.51 -11.59
N HIS A 79 12.13 -1.15 -11.78
CA HIS A 79 13.10 -2.09 -12.30
C HIS A 79 13.44 -3.13 -11.20
N PRO A 80 13.41 -4.45 -11.47
CA PRO A 80 13.59 -5.48 -10.42
C PRO A 80 14.93 -5.39 -9.67
N PHE A 81 16.00 -5.06 -10.38
CA PHE A 81 17.35 -4.98 -9.80
C PHE A 81 17.86 -3.54 -9.55
N LYS A 82 17.57 -2.60 -10.46
CA LYS A 82 18.08 -1.23 -10.39
C LYS A 82 17.11 -0.35 -9.62
N GLN A 83 17.62 0.63 -8.87
CA GLN A 83 16.83 1.69 -8.25
C GLN A 83 16.33 2.67 -9.31
N LEU A 84 15.43 2.21 -10.18
CA LEU A 84 14.94 2.94 -11.33
C LEU A 84 13.43 2.73 -11.45
N VAL A 85 12.68 3.83 -11.57
CA VAL A 85 11.25 3.79 -11.88
C VAL A 85 11.11 3.80 -13.40
N LEU A 86 10.49 2.75 -13.93
CA LEU A 86 10.30 2.54 -15.36
C LEU A 86 9.10 3.32 -15.89
N HIS A 87 7.99 3.26 -15.17
CA HIS A 87 6.73 3.88 -15.55
C HIS A 87 5.90 4.25 -14.32
N VAL A 88 5.10 5.30 -14.45
CA VAL A 88 4.14 5.72 -13.42
C VAL A 88 2.80 6.06 -14.05
N ASP A 89 1.74 5.61 -13.40
CA ASP A 89 0.36 5.83 -13.79
C ASP A 89 -0.33 6.74 -12.77
N PHE A 90 -0.82 7.88 -13.26
CA PHE A 90 -1.65 8.80 -12.51
C PHE A 90 -3.09 8.77 -13.02
N GLN A 91 -4.02 8.62 -12.10
CA GLN A 91 -5.44 8.69 -12.37
C GLN A 91 -6.00 10.02 -11.89
N ARG A 92 -6.69 10.78 -12.75
CA ARG A 92 -7.40 12.00 -12.36
C ARG A 92 -8.54 11.67 -11.42
N VAL A 93 -8.64 12.45 -10.36
CA VAL A 93 -9.63 12.25 -9.30
C VAL A 93 -10.79 13.20 -9.49
N ASP A 94 -11.99 12.65 -9.64
CA ASP A 94 -13.24 13.41 -9.57
C ASP A 94 -13.77 13.34 -8.13
N ALA A 95 -13.92 14.48 -7.46
CA ALA A 95 -14.36 14.57 -6.06
C ALA A 95 -15.70 13.87 -5.75
N LYS A 96 -16.53 13.60 -6.78
CA LYS A 96 -17.87 13.00 -6.65
C LYS A 96 -17.91 11.49 -6.90
N LYS A 97 -16.82 10.89 -7.39
CA LYS A 97 -16.79 9.45 -7.72
C LYS A 97 -16.09 8.69 -6.62
N LYS A 98 -16.62 7.52 -6.28
CA LYS A 98 -15.95 6.58 -5.38
C LYS A 98 -14.68 6.05 -6.05
N LEU A 99 -13.61 5.96 -5.28
CA LEU A 99 -12.32 5.43 -5.72
C LEU A 99 -12.04 4.11 -5.01
N HIS A 100 -11.47 3.17 -5.75
CA HIS A 100 -10.91 1.94 -5.19
C HIS A 100 -9.40 2.12 -5.09
N THR A 101 -8.86 2.14 -3.88
CA THR A 101 -7.41 2.33 -3.66
C THR A 101 -6.89 1.33 -2.65
N LYS A 102 -5.57 1.14 -2.67
CA LYS A 102 -4.86 0.33 -1.68
C LYS A 102 -4.35 1.26 -0.58
N ALA A 103 -4.73 0.98 0.66
CA ALA A 103 -4.25 1.69 1.83
C ALA A 103 -3.27 0.80 2.62
N PRO A 104 -2.11 1.33 3.05
CA PRO A 104 -1.15 0.60 3.87
C PRO A 104 -1.68 0.41 5.30
N LEU A 105 -1.27 -0.71 5.92
CA LEU A 105 -1.63 -1.06 7.29
C LEU A 105 -0.45 -0.83 8.24
N HIS A 106 -0.70 -0.11 9.33
CA HIS A 106 0.25 0.10 10.41
C HIS A 106 -0.16 -0.72 11.62
N PHE A 107 0.65 -1.73 11.94
CA PHE A 107 0.43 -2.62 13.07
C PHE A 107 0.96 -1.99 14.35
N LEU A 108 0.07 -1.70 15.30
CA LEU A 108 0.41 -1.18 16.62
C LEU A 108 0.39 -2.30 17.65
N ASN A 109 1.19 -2.12 18.71
CA ASN A 109 1.20 -2.99 19.90
C ASN A 109 1.54 -4.47 19.68
N ALA A 110 2.21 -4.81 18.57
CA ALA A 110 2.64 -6.19 18.28
C ALA A 110 3.46 -6.80 19.43
N GLU A 111 4.40 -6.03 20.01
CA GLU A 111 5.28 -6.46 21.11
C GLU A 111 4.59 -6.55 22.47
N VAL A 112 3.45 -5.87 22.64
CA VAL A 112 2.72 -5.82 23.92
C VAL A 112 1.71 -6.95 24.03
N SER A 113 1.36 -7.58 22.90
CA SER A 113 0.33 -8.60 22.82
C SER A 113 0.59 -9.82 23.73
N PRO A 114 -0.46 -10.38 24.35
CA PRO A 114 -0.38 -11.61 25.12
C PRO A 114 0.25 -12.77 24.33
N ALA A 115 0.00 -12.84 23.01
CA ALA A 115 0.60 -13.85 22.13
C ALA A 115 2.14 -13.83 22.15
N VAL A 116 2.76 -12.65 22.07
CA VAL A 116 4.23 -12.51 22.07
C VAL A 116 4.79 -12.67 23.49
N LYS A 117 4.14 -12.08 24.50
CA LYS A 117 4.66 -12.07 25.87
C LYS A 117 4.42 -13.36 26.67
N LEU A 118 3.27 -14.02 26.48
CA LEU A 118 2.89 -15.21 27.25
C LEU A 118 3.19 -16.52 26.51
N SER A 119 3.18 -16.50 25.19
CA SER A 119 3.27 -17.73 24.38
C SER A 119 4.44 -17.76 23.40
N SER A 120 5.33 -16.75 23.44
CA SER A 120 6.45 -16.59 22.50
C SER A 120 6.02 -16.75 21.03
N ALA A 121 4.79 -16.35 20.70
CA ALA A 121 4.23 -16.48 19.37
C ALA A 121 4.88 -15.47 18.41
N ILE A 122 5.08 -15.89 17.16
CA ILE A 122 5.56 -15.04 16.07
C ILE A 122 4.34 -14.44 15.39
N VAL A 123 4.26 -13.11 15.37
CA VAL A 123 3.26 -12.37 14.61
C VAL A 123 3.74 -12.29 13.16
N SER A 124 3.00 -12.93 12.25
CA SER A 124 3.22 -12.87 10.82
C SER A 124 2.24 -11.89 10.18
N HIS A 125 2.77 -10.90 9.46
CA HIS A 125 1.97 -9.99 8.65
C HIS A 125 1.73 -10.65 7.27
N VAL A 126 0.50 -11.11 7.04
CA VAL A 126 0.12 -11.80 5.80
C VAL A 126 -0.16 -10.78 4.69
N ALA A 127 -0.75 -9.64 5.05
CA ALA A 127 -1.00 -8.53 4.14
C ALA A 127 -0.58 -7.20 4.79
N THR A 128 0.13 -6.37 4.03
CA THR A 128 0.58 -5.03 4.46
C THR A 128 -0.29 -3.91 3.88
N GLU A 129 -1.19 -4.23 2.96
CA GLU A 129 -2.08 -3.29 2.28
C GLU A 129 -3.49 -3.91 2.14
N ILE A 130 -4.53 -3.07 2.16
CA ILE A 130 -5.92 -3.46 1.92
C ILE A 130 -6.54 -2.59 0.85
N GLU A 131 -7.36 -3.20 0.00
CA GLU A 131 -8.21 -2.48 -0.93
C GLU A 131 -9.45 -1.90 -0.24
N ILE A 132 -9.57 -0.58 -0.32
CA ILE A 132 -10.68 0.21 0.24
C ILE A 132 -11.43 0.96 -0.86
N GLU A 133 -12.72 1.16 -0.62
CA GLU A 133 -13.58 2.05 -1.39
C GLU A 133 -13.91 3.28 -0.55
N CYS A 134 -13.48 4.46 -1.01
CA CYS A 134 -13.74 5.72 -0.31
C CYS A 134 -14.00 6.86 -1.30
N LEU A 135 -14.59 7.95 -0.79
CA LEU A 135 -14.58 9.22 -1.50
C LEU A 135 -13.18 9.84 -1.42
N PRO A 136 -12.77 10.62 -2.44
CA PRO A 136 -11.49 11.34 -2.43
C PRO A 136 -11.24 12.17 -1.16
N ALA A 137 -12.30 12.74 -0.57
CA ALA A 137 -12.20 13.57 0.62
C ALA A 137 -11.92 12.78 1.91
N ASP A 138 -12.31 11.50 1.95
CA ASP A 138 -12.23 10.65 3.13
C ASP A 138 -11.09 9.62 3.03
N LEU A 139 -10.15 9.83 2.11
CA LEU A 139 -9.08 8.89 1.79
C LEU A 139 -8.01 8.90 2.92
N PRO A 140 -7.84 7.80 3.67
CA PRO A 140 -6.88 7.74 4.76
C PRO A 140 -5.46 7.46 4.24
N GLU A 141 -4.45 8.09 4.83
CA GLU A 141 -3.05 7.84 4.49
C GLU A 141 -2.58 6.45 4.95
N PHE A 142 -3.06 5.98 6.10
CA PHE A 142 -2.78 4.67 6.68
C PHE A 142 -3.96 4.18 7.52
N LEU A 143 -4.06 2.87 7.71
CA LEU A 143 -5.01 2.24 8.62
C LEU A 143 -4.26 1.62 9.79
N GLU A 144 -4.61 2.04 11.01
CA GLU A 144 -4.04 1.48 12.24
C GLU A 144 -4.73 0.16 12.59
N VAL A 145 -3.93 -0.86 12.87
CA VAL A 145 -4.40 -2.17 13.30
C VAL A 145 -3.83 -2.44 14.69
N ASP A 146 -4.70 -2.43 15.70
CA ASP A 146 -4.29 -2.72 17.08
C ASP A 146 -4.20 -4.23 17.32
N LEU A 147 -2.99 -4.72 17.60
CA LEU A 147 -2.71 -6.11 17.93
C LEU A 147 -2.66 -6.37 19.45
N SER A 148 -3.03 -5.39 20.29
CA SER A 148 -2.92 -5.50 21.75
C SER A 148 -3.68 -6.67 22.37
N LYS A 149 -4.77 -7.13 21.73
CA LYS A 149 -5.66 -8.19 22.24
C LYS A 149 -5.47 -9.54 21.56
N ILE A 150 -4.51 -9.67 20.63
CA ILE A 150 -4.35 -10.93 19.89
C ILE A 150 -3.76 -12.01 20.81
N GLU A 151 -4.43 -13.17 20.83
CA GLU A 151 -3.99 -14.35 21.56
C GLU A 151 -3.23 -15.32 20.63
N ALA A 152 -2.47 -16.23 21.24
CA ALA A 152 -1.71 -17.24 20.50
C ALA A 152 -2.65 -18.15 19.68
N GLY A 153 -2.39 -18.27 18.38
CA GLY A 153 -3.21 -19.06 17.46
C GLY A 153 -4.39 -18.31 16.83
N GLN A 154 -4.62 -17.04 17.20
CA GLN A 154 -5.65 -16.22 16.57
C GLN A 154 -5.14 -15.53 15.28
N SER A 155 -6.06 -15.32 14.36
CA SER A 155 -5.85 -14.60 13.10
C SER A 155 -6.78 -13.40 13.05
N LEU A 156 -6.23 -12.23 12.75
CA LEU A 156 -6.98 -11.00 12.60
C LEU A 156 -7.41 -10.86 11.13
N HIS A 157 -8.70 -10.65 10.90
CA HIS A 157 -9.25 -10.54 9.57
C HIS A 157 -9.56 -9.10 9.16
N ALA A 158 -9.79 -8.87 7.86
CA ALA A 158 -10.10 -7.55 7.31
C ALA A 158 -11.30 -6.84 7.94
N LYS A 159 -12.33 -7.59 8.38
CA LYS A 159 -13.51 -7.01 9.03
C LYS A 159 -13.26 -6.52 10.45
N ASP A 160 -12.20 -6.99 11.12
CA ASP A 160 -11.92 -6.66 12.51
C ASP A 160 -11.14 -5.33 12.65
N ILE A 161 -10.81 -4.69 11.53
CA ILE A 161 -10.08 -3.43 11.48
C ILE A 161 -11.01 -2.25 11.71
N ALA A 162 -10.55 -1.30 12.52
CA ALA A 162 -11.23 -0.03 12.71
C ALA A 162 -11.14 0.82 11.43
N LEU A 163 -12.21 0.84 10.65
CA LEU A 163 -12.30 1.67 9.45
C LEU A 163 -12.71 3.11 9.83
N PRO A 164 -12.02 4.14 9.31
CA PRO A 164 -12.40 5.53 9.51
C PRO A 164 -13.72 5.86 8.79
N LYS A 165 -14.38 6.94 9.23
CA LYS A 165 -15.69 7.36 8.69
C LYS A 165 -15.60 7.59 7.17
N GLY A 166 -16.51 6.98 6.41
CA GLY A 166 -16.59 7.14 4.96
C GLY A 166 -15.77 6.14 4.14
N VAL A 167 -15.02 5.25 4.79
CA VAL A 167 -14.25 4.18 4.15
C VAL A 167 -14.99 2.85 4.28
N ALA A 168 -15.25 2.22 3.14
CA ALA A 168 -15.79 0.88 3.06
C ALA A 168 -14.71 -0.09 2.55
N LEU A 169 -14.77 -1.35 2.96
CA LEU A 169 -14.00 -2.40 2.30
C LEU A 169 -14.60 -2.66 0.91
N VAL A 170 -13.74 -2.98 -0.05
CA VAL A 170 -14.21 -3.43 -1.37
C VAL A 170 -15.04 -4.71 -1.19
N ALA A 171 -16.14 -4.84 -1.94
CA ALA A 171 -17.11 -5.93 -1.80
C ALA A 171 -16.48 -7.34 -1.83
N HIS A 172 -15.39 -7.53 -2.58
CA HIS A 172 -14.65 -8.80 -2.62
C HIS A 172 -13.87 -9.06 -1.32
N VAL A 173 -13.19 -8.03 -0.79
CA VAL A 173 -12.45 -8.11 0.47
C VAL A 173 -13.40 -8.35 1.65
N ASP A 174 -14.58 -7.73 1.62
CA ASP A 174 -15.62 -7.94 2.62
C ASP A 174 -16.21 -9.37 2.54
N ALA A 175 -16.31 -9.97 1.34
CA ALA A 175 -16.81 -11.34 1.18
C ALA A 175 -15.78 -12.40 1.59
N GLU A 176 -14.51 -12.23 1.20
CA GLU A 176 -13.44 -13.21 1.43
C GLU A 176 -12.81 -13.11 2.82
N ASN A 177 -12.94 -11.96 3.48
CA ASN A 177 -12.41 -11.66 4.81
C ASN A 177 -10.96 -12.16 5.01
N PRO A 178 -10.01 -11.68 4.21
CA PRO A 178 -8.64 -12.20 4.23
C PRO A 178 -8.00 -12.01 5.60
N VAL A 179 -7.14 -12.97 5.98
CA VAL A 179 -6.30 -12.86 7.18
C VAL A 179 -5.21 -11.83 6.91
N ILE A 180 -5.06 -10.90 7.83
CA ILE A 180 -4.13 -9.77 7.70
C ILE A 180 -2.91 -9.98 8.58
N ALA A 181 -3.13 -10.44 9.81
CA ALA A 181 -2.08 -10.82 10.74
C ALA A 181 -2.45 -12.14 11.41
N SER A 182 -1.47 -13.01 11.59
CA SER A 182 -1.65 -14.26 12.33
C SER A 182 -0.59 -14.40 13.40
N ALA A 183 -1.00 -14.77 14.61
CA ALA A 183 -0.10 -15.08 15.72
C ALA A 183 0.11 -16.59 15.77
N THR A 184 1.26 -17.08 15.30
CA THR A 184 1.57 -18.52 15.29
C THR A 184 2.60 -18.85 16.37
N VAL A 185 2.34 -19.90 17.16
CA VAL A 185 3.30 -20.39 18.15
C VAL A 185 4.34 -21.26 17.41
N PRO A 186 5.65 -20.96 17.48
CA PRO A 186 6.66 -21.79 16.86
C PRO A 186 6.66 -23.18 17.52
N ALA A 187 6.64 -24.23 16.69
CA ALA A 187 6.49 -25.62 17.11
C ALA A 187 7.62 -26.14 18.04
N GLY A 188 8.70 -25.37 18.26
CA GLY A 188 9.76 -25.70 19.22
C GLY A 188 9.34 -25.63 20.70
N ALA A 189 8.20 -25.01 21.03
CA ALA A 189 7.68 -24.97 22.40
C ALA A 189 6.71 -26.13 22.73
N VAL A 190 6.28 -26.90 21.73
CA VAL A 190 5.36 -28.04 21.93
C VAL A 190 6.12 -29.34 22.16
N SER A 191 7.39 -29.42 21.73
CA SER A 191 8.23 -30.61 21.95
C SER A 191 8.79 -30.74 23.37
N ASP A 192 8.95 -29.63 24.12
CA ASP A 192 9.49 -29.68 25.49
C ASP A 192 8.44 -30.00 26.56
N ALA A 193 7.14 -29.91 26.23
CA ALA A 193 6.05 -30.20 27.17
C ALA A 193 5.55 -31.66 27.10
N ALA A 194 5.99 -32.45 26.10
CA ALA A 194 5.49 -33.81 25.88
C ALA A 194 6.43 -34.92 26.41
N GLU A 195 7.65 -34.61 26.86
CA GLU A 195 8.59 -35.62 27.40
C GLU A 195 8.59 -35.73 28.95
N GLY A 196 7.70 -35.01 29.65
CA GLY A 196 7.75 -34.89 31.12
C GLY A 196 6.86 -35.81 31.97
N GLU A 197 5.87 -36.51 31.41
CA GLU A 197 4.94 -37.34 32.20
C GLU A 197 4.83 -38.77 31.68
N THR A 198 5.80 -39.61 32.07
CA THR A 198 5.53 -41.03 32.33
C THR A 198 6.01 -41.34 33.75
N PRO A 199 5.13 -41.33 34.77
CA PRO A 199 5.46 -41.89 36.07
C PRO A 199 5.59 -43.40 35.93
N ALA A 200 6.75 -43.91 36.32
CA ALA A 200 7.01 -45.32 36.52
C ALA A 200 6.08 -45.88 37.62
N ALA A 201 5.39 -46.97 37.31
CA ALA A 201 4.84 -47.93 38.27
C ALA A 201 4.74 -49.31 37.62
#